data_AF-A0A9R0XW79-F1
#
_entry.id   AF-A0A9R0XW79-F1
#
_cell.length_a   1.000
_cell.length_b   1.000
_cell.length_c   1.000
_cell.angle_alpha   90.00
_cell.angle_beta   90.00
_cell.angle_gamma   90.00
#
_symmetry.space_group_name_H-M   'P 1'
#
loop_
_entity.id
_entity.type
_entity.pdbx_description
1 polymer ?
#
loop_
_entity_poly.entity_id
_entity_poly.type
_entity_poly.pdbx_seq_one_letter_code
_entity_poly.pdbx_strand_id
1 'polypeptide(L)'
;MAAAMSRRAVAVAAVLAAVTSLLAPAAVAQLSTSFYSGSCASLESIVRSGMVSAVQQEPRMGASILRLFFHDCFVNGCDGSVLLDDSATLTGEKNAGPNANSLRGFEVIDAIKSRVDAACPGTVSCADILAVAARDGVNLVI
;
A
#
# COMPACT_ATOMS: atom_id res chain seq x y z
N MET A 1 35.07 -13.18 32.22
CA MET A 1 34.37 -14.22 33.02
C MET A 1 32.93 -14.28 32.53
N ALA A 2 32.60 -15.23 31.66
CA ALA A 2 31.22 -15.45 31.21
C ALA A 2 30.48 -16.22 32.31
N ALA A 3 29.39 -15.65 32.84
CA ALA A 3 28.56 -16.31 33.82
C ALA A 3 27.88 -17.53 33.17
N ALA A 4 28.22 -18.73 33.65
CA ALA A 4 27.48 -19.94 33.30
C ALA A 4 26.08 -19.85 33.94
N MET A 5 25.08 -19.43 33.16
CA MET A 5 23.69 -19.40 33.60
C MET A 5 23.22 -20.83 33.91
N SER A 6 22.70 -21.03 35.12
CA SER A 6 22.12 -22.31 35.54
C SER A 6 21.02 -22.76 34.57
N ARG A 7 20.93 -24.06 34.27
CA ARG A 7 19.87 -24.63 33.41
C ARG A 7 18.46 -24.26 33.89
N ARG A 8 18.29 -24.07 35.20
CA ARG A 8 17.03 -23.56 35.80
C ARG A 8 16.76 -22.11 35.40
N ALA A 9 17.77 -21.25 35.40
CA ALA A 9 17.64 -19.86 34.97
C ALA A 9 17.30 -19.76 33.48
N VAL A 10 17.89 -20.62 32.64
CA VAL A 10 17.57 -20.70 31.21
C VAL A 10 16.11 -21.16 30.99
N ALA A 11 15.67 -22.20 31.72
CA ALA A 11 14.29 -22.68 31.63
C ALA A 11 13.27 -21.63 32.09
N VAL A 12 13.56 -20.92 33.19
CA VAL A 12 12.69 -19.83 33.70
C VAL A 12 12.61 -18.68 32.68
N ALA A 13 13.74 -18.26 32.10
CA ALA A 13 13.76 -17.23 31.08
C ALA A 13 12.97 -17.63 29.81
N ALA A 14 13.07 -18.89 29.37
CA ALA A 14 12.32 -19.41 28.23
C ALA A 14 10.81 -19.44 28.49
N VAL A 15 10.39 -19.85 29.70
CA VAL A 15 8.97 -19.83 30.10
C VAL A 15 8.45 -18.40 30.18
N LEU A 16 9.20 -17.47 30.75
CA LEU A 16 8.83 -16.05 30.79
C LEU A 16 8.68 -15.47 29.38
N ALA A 17 9.61 -15.74 28.47
CA ALA A 17 9.55 -15.28 27.09
C ALA A 17 8.34 -15.85 26.33
N ALA A 18 8.03 -17.14 26.53
CA ALA A 18 6.84 -17.77 25.95
C ALA A 18 5.56 -17.12 26.49
N VAL A 19 5.45 -16.92 27.81
CA VAL A 19 4.30 -16.29 28.44
C VAL A 19 4.10 -14.85 27.95
N THR A 20 5.17 -14.06 27.81
CA THR A 20 5.08 -12.70 27.25
C THR A 20 4.64 -12.69 25.79
N SER A 21 4.99 -13.73 25.01
CA SER A 21 4.58 -13.86 23.61
C SER A 21 3.09 -14.19 23.48
N LEU A 22 2.53 -14.99 24.40
CA LEU A 22 1.09 -15.29 24.45
C LEU A 22 0.25 -14.11 24.95
N LEU A 23 0.85 -13.17 25.68
CA LEU A 23 0.20 -11.97 26.22
C LEU A 23 0.30 -10.75 25.30
N ALA A 24 0.94 -10.88 24.13
CA ALA A 24 0.98 -9.79 23.16
C ALA A 24 -0.44 -9.51 22.66
N PRO A 25 -0.96 -8.27 22.83
CA PRO A 25 -2.25 -7.93 22.24
C PRO A 25 -2.16 -8.12 20.72
N ALA A 26 -3.17 -8.73 20.12
CA ALA A 26 -3.30 -8.77 18.68
C ALA A 26 -3.26 -7.32 18.17
N ALA A 27 -2.30 -7.00 17.29
CA ALA A 27 -2.22 -5.69 16.69
C ALA A 27 -3.50 -5.46 15.88
N VAL A 28 -4.36 -4.56 16.36
CA VAL A 28 -5.52 -4.08 15.60
C VAL A 28 -5.02 -3.05 14.58
N ALA A 29 -4.63 -3.51 13.39
CA ALA A 29 -4.26 -2.65 12.27
C ALA A 29 -5.53 -2.04 11.65
N GLN A 30 -6.20 -1.15 12.39
CA GLN A 30 -7.40 -0.47 11.92
C GLN A 30 -7.02 0.66 10.95
N LEU A 31 -7.66 0.68 9.79
CA LEU A 31 -7.57 1.78 8.84
C LEU A 31 -8.22 3.05 9.44
N SER A 32 -7.69 4.21 9.06
CA SER A 32 -8.26 5.50 9.45
C SER A 32 -8.20 6.48 8.29
N THR A 33 -9.28 7.21 8.06
CA THR A 33 -9.34 8.29 7.06
C THR A 33 -8.39 9.45 7.39
N SER A 34 -7.92 9.54 8.64
CA SER A 34 -6.98 10.57 9.10
C SER A 34 -5.55 10.06 9.29
N PHE A 35 -5.22 8.84 8.81
CA PHE A 35 -3.91 8.21 9.04
C PHE A 35 -2.73 9.12 8.65
N TYR A 36 -2.83 9.81 7.52
CA TYR A 36 -1.79 10.73 7.02
C TYR A 36 -1.97 12.20 7.43
N SER A 37 -2.98 12.54 8.24
CA SER A 37 -3.29 13.94 8.57
C SER A 37 -2.13 14.69 9.22
N GLY A 38 -1.32 14.02 10.05
CA GLY A 38 -0.15 14.61 10.70
C GLY A 38 1.18 14.43 9.95
N SER A 39 1.29 13.44 9.06
CA SER A 39 2.55 13.08 8.39
C SER A 39 2.60 13.52 6.92
N CYS A 40 1.45 13.66 6.26
CA CYS A 40 1.34 14.14 4.90
C CYS A 40 -0.01 14.83 4.64
N ALA A 41 -0.20 16.01 5.22
CA ALA A 41 -1.45 16.78 5.11
C ALA A 41 -1.83 17.15 3.65
N SER A 42 -0.86 17.16 2.73
CA SER A 42 -1.07 17.43 1.30
C SER A 42 -1.43 16.20 0.47
N LEU A 43 -1.51 14.99 1.05
CA LEU A 43 -1.76 13.75 0.30
C LEU A 43 -3.00 13.86 -0.60
N GLU A 44 -4.13 14.24 0.01
CA GLU A 44 -5.43 14.29 -0.67
C GLU A 44 -5.42 15.27 -1.85
N SER A 45 -4.80 16.44 -1.68
CA SER A 45 -4.73 17.45 -2.75
C SER A 45 -3.79 17.05 -3.88
N ILE A 46 -2.68 16.38 -3.57
CA ILE A 46 -1.72 15.89 -4.57
C ILE A 46 -2.36 14.80 -5.43
N VAL A 47 -2.99 13.79 -4.80
CA VAL A 47 -3.65 12.69 -5.52
C VAL A 47 -4.80 13.24 -6.37
N ARG A 48 -5.65 14.10 -5.81
CA ARG A 48 -6.75 14.74 -6.54
C ARG A 48 -6.26 15.50 -7.77
N SER A 49 -5.18 16.28 -7.63
CA SER A 49 -4.58 17.03 -8.73
C SER A 49 -4.06 16.08 -9.82
N GLY A 50 -3.37 15.00 -9.45
CA GLY A 50 -2.90 14.01 -10.42
C GLY A 50 -4.05 13.34 -11.18
N MET A 51 -5.11 12.94 -10.47
CA MET A 51 -6.29 12.33 -11.07
C MET A 51 -7.08 13.30 -11.96
N VAL A 52 -7.19 14.58 -11.59
CA VAL A 52 -7.79 15.62 -12.45
C VAL A 52 -7.02 15.71 -13.76
N SER A 53 -5.69 15.83 -13.71
CA SER A 53 -4.87 15.91 -14.92
C SER A 53 -5.00 14.66 -15.80
N ALA A 54 -5.07 13.48 -15.18
CA ALA A 54 -5.18 12.22 -15.90
C ALA A 54 -6.56 12.04 -16.58
N VAL A 55 -7.65 12.36 -15.87
CA VAL A 55 -9.02 12.26 -16.40
C VAL A 55 -9.29 13.33 -17.47
N GLN A 56 -8.72 14.54 -17.32
CA GLN A 56 -8.83 15.58 -18.35
C GLN A 56 -8.16 15.17 -19.66
N GLN A 57 -7.04 14.44 -19.59
CA GLN A 57 -6.36 13.91 -20.77
C GLN A 57 -7.12 12.72 -21.37
N GLU A 58 -7.59 11.81 -20.53
CA GLU A 58 -8.37 10.65 -20.95
C GLU A 58 -9.47 10.31 -19.93
N PRO A 59 -10.76 10.57 -20.23
CA PRO A 59 -11.85 10.34 -19.29
C PRO A 59 -11.94 8.90 -18.77
N ARG A 60 -11.54 7.91 -19.60
CA ARG A 60 -11.51 6.49 -19.24
C ARG A 60 -10.50 6.18 -18.13
N MET A 61 -9.58 7.10 -17.80
CA MET A 61 -8.59 6.87 -16.76
C MET A 61 -9.22 6.71 -15.37
N GLY A 62 -10.34 7.40 -15.08
CA GLY A 62 -11.07 7.20 -13.82
C GLY A 62 -11.53 5.74 -13.63
N ALA A 63 -12.11 5.14 -14.67
CA ALA A 63 -12.51 3.74 -14.67
C ALA A 63 -11.30 2.78 -14.64
N SER A 64 -10.19 3.16 -15.28
CA SER A 64 -8.96 2.34 -15.31
C SER A 64 -8.34 2.21 -13.91
N ILE A 65 -8.24 3.33 -13.17
CA ILE A 65 -7.70 3.34 -11.81
C ILE A 65 -8.63 2.64 -10.82
N LEU A 66 -9.96 2.82 -10.95
CA LEU A 66 -10.92 2.06 -10.15
C LEU A 66 -10.74 0.54 -10.34
N ARG A 67 -10.57 0.10 -11.59
CA ARG A 67 -10.31 -1.30 -11.89
C ARG A 67 -8.96 -1.77 -11.33
N LEU A 68 -7.92 -0.94 -11.44
CA LEU A 68 -6.59 -1.25 -10.89
C LEU A 68 -6.66 -1.49 -9.37
N PHE A 69 -7.36 -0.63 -8.63
CA PHE A 69 -7.59 -0.80 -7.19
C PHE A 69 -8.37 -2.07 -6.87
N PHE A 70 -9.42 -2.38 -7.64
CA PHE A 70 -10.16 -3.63 -7.48
C PHE A 70 -9.26 -4.86 -7.66
N HIS A 71 -8.39 -4.86 -8.67
CA HIS A 71 -7.49 -5.98 -8.95
C HIS A 71 -6.40 -6.15 -7.87
N ASP A 72 -5.89 -5.05 -7.31
CA ASP A 72 -5.01 -5.08 -6.13
C ASP A 72 -5.72 -5.78 -4.96
N CYS A 73 -6.88 -5.26 -4.56
CA CYS A 73 -7.59 -5.77 -3.40
C CYS A 73 -8.06 -7.23 -3.52
N PHE A 74 -8.28 -7.75 -4.73
CA PHE A 74 -8.77 -9.12 -4.95
C PHE A 74 -7.67 -10.18 -4.88
N VAL A 75 -6.40 -9.79 -4.95
CA VAL A 75 -5.25 -10.71 -4.87
C VAL A 75 -4.47 -10.37 -3.61
N ASN A 76 -4.55 -11.22 -2.59
CA ASN A 76 -3.87 -11.02 -1.28
C ASN A 76 -4.21 -9.74 -0.49
N GLY A 77 -5.11 -8.89 -1.00
CA GLY A 77 -5.60 -7.69 -0.32
C GLY A 77 -5.02 -6.41 -0.93
N CYS A 78 -5.44 -5.25 -0.44
CA CYS A 78 -5.02 -3.96 -1.00
C CYS A 78 -3.62 -3.59 -0.51
N ASP A 79 -2.58 -4.20 -1.08
CA ASP A 79 -1.19 -4.10 -0.63
C ASP A 79 -0.25 -3.45 -1.66
N GLY A 80 -0.77 -3.07 -2.84
CA GLY A 80 0.00 -2.50 -3.94
C GLY A 80 0.81 -3.52 -4.73
N SER A 81 0.63 -4.82 -4.50
CA SER A 81 1.32 -5.90 -5.21
C SER A 81 1.10 -5.84 -6.73
N VAL A 82 -0.10 -5.42 -7.17
CA VAL A 82 -0.43 -5.30 -8.60
C VAL A 82 0.45 -4.27 -9.34
N LEU A 83 1.09 -3.35 -8.59
CA LEU A 83 1.93 -2.29 -9.14
C LEU A 83 3.37 -2.75 -9.42
N LEU A 84 3.79 -3.88 -8.87
CA LEU A 84 5.15 -4.39 -9.02
C LEU A 84 5.39 -4.93 -10.43
N ASP A 85 6.54 -4.56 -11.00
CA ASP A 85 7.03 -5.11 -12.27
C ASP A 85 7.71 -6.46 -12.05
N ASP A 86 7.74 -7.25 -13.13
CA ASP A 86 8.55 -8.46 -13.18
C ASP A 86 10.03 -8.13 -12.95
N SER A 87 10.72 -8.99 -12.21
CA SER A 87 12.17 -8.94 -12.03
C SER A 87 12.76 -10.35 -12.18
N ALA A 88 14.09 -10.48 -12.10
CA ALA A 88 14.76 -11.77 -12.19
C ALA A 88 14.30 -12.78 -11.12
N THR A 89 13.75 -12.30 -9.99
CA THR A 89 13.36 -13.14 -8.85
C THR A 89 11.87 -13.04 -8.50
N LEU A 90 11.11 -12.20 -9.21
CA LEU A 90 9.69 -11.97 -8.93
C LEU A 90 8.91 -11.96 -10.24
N THR A 91 7.93 -12.85 -10.37
CA THR A 91 6.85 -12.68 -11.35
C THR A 91 5.79 -11.81 -10.71
N GLY A 92 5.61 -10.61 -11.23
CA GLY A 92 4.57 -9.68 -10.82
C GLY A 92 3.21 -10.04 -11.40
N GLU A 93 2.20 -9.23 -11.06
CA GLU A 93 0.81 -9.55 -11.39
C GLU A 93 0.35 -8.95 -12.73
N LYS A 94 1.10 -7.99 -13.28
CA LYS A 94 0.72 -7.26 -14.51
C LYS A 94 0.51 -8.17 -15.71
N ASN A 95 1.25 -9.30 -15.76
CA ASN A 95 1.19 -10.28 -16.84
C ASN A 95 0.25 -11.47 -16.55
N ALA A 96 -0.47 -11.47 -15.42
CA ALA A 96 -1.50 -12.48 -15.15
C ALA A 96 -2.62 -12.41 -16.20
N GLY A 97 -3.29 -13.53 -16.49
CA GLY A 97 -4.33 -13.60 -17.54
C GLY A 97 -5.40 -12.48 -17.51
N PRO A 98 -5.97 -12.12 -16.35
CA PRO A 98 -6.93 -11.01 -16.24
C PRO A 98 -6.34 -9.60 -16.45
N ASN A 99 -5.01 -9.47 -16.31
CA ASN A 99 -4.29 -8.20 -16.23
C ASN A 99 -3.52 -7.88 -17.52
N ALA A 100 -2.98 -8.90 -18.18
CA ALA A 100 -2.16 -8.77 -19.38
C ALA A 100 -2.92 -8.05 -20.49
N ASN A 101 -2.31 -6.99 -21.04
CA ASN A 101 -2.91 -6.13 -22.07
C ASN A 101 -4.30 -5.57 -21.68
N SER A 102 -4.55 -5.41 -20.37
CA SER A 102 -5.89 -5.13 -19.84
C SER A 102 -5.87 -4.07 -18.73
N LEU A 103 -5.07 -4.26 -17.68
CA LEU A 103 -4.84 -3.21 -16.68
C LEU A 103 -3.99 -2.07 -17.27
N ARG A 104 -4.28 -0.83 -16.86
CA ARG A 104 -3.63 0.40 -17.35
C ARG A 104 -3.76 1.52 -16.32
N GLY A 105 -2.96 2.57 -16.49
CA GLY A 105 -2.88 3.70 -15.56
C GLY A 105 -1.79 3.56 -14.50
N PHE A 106 -0.85 2.63 -14.68
CA PHE A 106 0.30 2.47 -13.79
C PHE A 106 1.15 3.75 -13.74
N GLU A 107 1.36 4.35 -14.90
CA GLU A 107 2.09 5.60 -15.10
C GLU A 107 1.44 6.80 -14.38
N VAL A 108 0.12 6.78 -14.20
CA VAL A 108 -0.61 7.80 -13.43
C VAL A 108 -0.30 7.63 -11.94
N ILE A 109 -0.28 6.38 -11.45
CA ILE A 109 0.08 6.08 -10.06
C ILE A 109 1.55 6.43 -9.79
N ASP A 110 2.46 6.13 -10.72
CA ASP A 110 3.89 6.50 -10.60
C ASP A 110 4.08 8.02 -10.52
N ALA A 111 3.40 8.78 -11.38
CA ALA A 111 3.46 10.23 -11.39
C ALA A 111 2.90 10.84 -10.09
N ILE A 112 1.79 10.29 -9.58
CA ILE A 112 1.22 10.71 -8.29
C ILE A 112 2.17 10.36 -7.15
N LYS A 113 2.70 9.13 -7.12
CA LYS A 113 3.64 8.67 -6.10
C LYS A 113 4.90 9.54 -6.06
N SER A 114 5.47 9.87 -7.21
CA SER A 114 6.62 10.78 -7.29
C SER A 114 6.33 12.15 -6.67
N ARG A 115 5.15 12.73 -6.94
CA ARG A 115 4.74 14.01 -6.33
C ARG A 115 4.48 13.89 -4.83
N VAL A 116 3.90 12.79 -4.38
CA VAL A 116 3.68 12.51 -2.96
C VAL A 116 5.02 12.35 -2.24
N ASP A 117 5.97 11.60 -2.79
CA ASP A 117 7.30 11.41 -2.17
C ASP A 117 8.14 12.69 -2.20
N ALA A 118 7.93 13.58 -3.18
CA ALA A 118 8.55 14.90 -3.18
C ALA A 118 8.04 15.79 -2.01
N ALA A 119 6.79 15.61 -1.60
CA ALA A 119 6.19 16.36 -0.49
C ALA A 119 6.40 15.67 0.87
N CYS A 120 6.34 14.34 0.90
CA CYS A 120 6.30 13.49 2.08
C CYS A 120 7.15 12.21 1.86
N PRO A 121 8.49 12.31 1.86
CA PRO A 121 9.37 11.22 1.44
C PRO A 121 9.12 9.92 2.21
N GLY A 122 8.87 8.83 1.49
CA GLY A 122 8.77 7.49 2.07
C GLY A 122 7.64 7.32 3.10
N THR A 123 6.67 8.24 3.11
CA THR A 123 5.62 8.28 4.14
C THR A 123 4.37 7.54 3.72
N VAL A 124 3.89 7.77 2.49
CA VAL A 124 2.60 7.26 2.01
C VAL A 124 2.80 5.99 1.18
N SER A 125 2.04 4.94 1.49
CA SER A 125 2.09 3.67 0.76
C SER A 125 1.51 3.78 -0.65
N CYS A 126 1.96 2.93 -1.57
CA CYS A 126 1.40 2.85 -2.92
C CYS A 126 -0.05 2.33 -2.90
N ALA A 127 -0.37 1.41 -1.99
CA ALA A 127 -1.72 0.91 -1.77
C ALA A 127 -2.71 2.03 -1.41
N ASP A 128 -2.32 2.93 -0.50
CA ASP A 128 -3.17 4.06 -0.11
C ASP A 128 -3.30 5.09 -1.23
N ILE A 129 -2.22 5.34 -1.99
CA ILE A 129 -2.31 6.22 -3.18
C ILE A 129 -3.29 5.64 -4.19
N LEU A 130 -3.25 4.32 -4.44
CA LEU A 130 -4.18 3.66 -5.36
C LEU A 130 -5.62 3.73 -4.86
N ALA A 131 -5.86 3.54 -3.56
CA ALA A 131 -7.19 3.67 -2.95
C ALA A 131 -7.76 5.09 -3.08
N VAL A 132 -6.97 6.11 -2.73
CA VAL A 132 -7.36 7.53 -2.83
C VAL A 132 -7.56 7.92 -4.30
N ALA A 133 -6.69 7.45 -5.20
CA ALA A 133 -6.81 7.71 -6.64
C ALA A 133 -8.07 7.09 -7.24
N ALA A 134 -8.45 5.88 -6.82
CA ALA A 134 -9.68 5.23 -7.26
C ALA A 134 -10.93 6.02 -6.82
N ARG A 135 -10.98 6.48 -5.55
CA ARG A 135 -12.04 7.36 -5.05
C ARG A 135 -12.16 8.64 -5.90
N ASP A 136 -11.03 9.28 -6.18
CA ASP A 136 -11.02 10.52 -6.96
C ASP A 136 -11.38 10.30 -8.42
N GLY A 137 -10.95 9.17 -9.00
CA GLY A 137 -11.32 8.74 -10.34
C GLY A 137 -12.83 8.60 -10.50
N VAL A 138 -13.50 7.97 -9.54
CA VAL A 138 -14.97 7.90 -9.49
C VAL A 138 -15.56 9.31 -9.45
N ASN A 139 -15.13 10.14 -8.51
CA ASN A 139 -15.64 11.52 -8.32
C ASN A 139 -15.35 12.50 -9.47
N LEU A 140 -14.66 12.09 -10.54
CA LEU A 140 -14.34 12.94 -11.70
C LEU A 140 -15.06 12.52 -12.98
N VAL A 141 -15.70 11.34 -12.99
CA VAL A 141 -16.33 10.76 -14.18
C VAL A 141 -17.85 10.60 -14.06
N ILE A 142 -18.42 11.08 -12.95
CA ILE A 142 -19.87 11.26 -12.69
C ILE A 142 -20.17 12.74 -12.71
#